data_AF-A0A3N6F012-F1
#
_entry.id   AF-A0A3N6F012-F1
#
_cell.length_a   1.000
_cell.length_b   1.000
_cell.length_c   1.000
_cell.angle_alpha   90.00
_cell.angle_beta   90.00
_cell.angle_gamma   90.00
#
_symmetry.space_group_name_H-M   'P 1'
#
loop_
_entity.id
_entity.type
_entity.pdbx_description
1 polymer ?
#
loop_
_entity_poly.entity_id
_entity_poly.type
_entity_poly.pdbx_seq_one_letter_code
_entity_poly.pdbx_strand_id
1 'polypeptide(L)'
;MTDTDVSLYRLTSTYAQIESSYGIEALELDAGRPAQGTAITVASGYWKRTYSCAVDGFAYRLKEGAWTWKDSVRYTSACQTIGGTSGSPVIDDATGKVVAVNNTGNEDGQECTDNNPCEVDENGAVTVREGINYAQQTYGIVPCIGSGNEIDLDLAGCALPKP
;
A
#
# COMPACT_ATOMS: atom_id res chain seq x y z
N MET A 1 -3.21 -13.67 3.37
CA MET A 1 -2.02 -12.83 3.22
C MET A 1 -1.38 -12.68 4.60
N THR A 2 -0.07 -12.88 4.68
CA THR A 2 0.69 -12.86 5.94
C THR A 2 1.58 -11.64 5.92
N ASP A 3 1.57 -10.85 6.99
CA ASP A 3 2.43 -9.69 7.25
C ASP A 3 2.28 -8.48 6.30
N THR A 4 1.93 -8.68 5.03
CA THR A 4 1.75 -7.63 4.03
C THR A 4 0.59 -7.97 3.09
N ASP A 5 -0.02 -6.96 2.48
CA ASP A 5 -1.03 -7.05 1.42
C ASP A 5 -0.46 -6.56 0.09
N VAL A 6 0.38 -7.37 -0.53
CA VAL A 6 0.96 -7.08 -1.85
C VAL A 6 1.02 -8.36 -2.67
N SER A 7 0.75 -8.22 -3.97
CA SER A 7 1.07 -9.23 -4.99
C SER A 7 1.95 -8.60 -6.06
N LEU A 8 3.00 -9.31 -6.47
CA LEU A 8 3.95 -8.84 -7.48
C LEU A 8 3.80 -9.67 -8.75
N TYR A 9 3.68 -8.99 -9.89
CA TYR A 9 3.57 -9.60 -11.20
C TYR A 9 4.72 -9.14 -12.08
N ARG A 10 5.41 -10.08 -12.72
CA ARG A 10 6.42 -9.76 -13.74
C ARG A 10 5.72 -9.58 -15.08
N LEU A 11 5.96 -8.44 -15.72
CA LEU A 11 5.47 -8.17 -17.07
C LEU A 11 6.31 -8.94 -18.11
N THR A 12 5.71 -9.24 -19.26
CA THR A 12 6.39 -9.83 -20.42
C THR A 12 7.05 -8.77 -21.32
N SER A 13 6.94 -7.49 -20.93
CA SER A 13 7.48 -6.33 -21.67
C SER A 13 8.40 -5.49 -20.78
N THR A 14 9.39 -4.86 -21.38
CA THR A 14 10.29 -3.93 -20.69
C THR A 14 9.66 -2.56 -20.53
N TYR A 15 10.18 -1.74 -19.60
CA TYR A 15 9.72 -0.35 -19.46
C TYR A 15 9.89 0.46 -20.75
N ALA A 16 11.00 0.29 -21.48
CA ALA A 16 11.21 0.95 -22.78
C ALA A 16 10.17 0.54 -23.84
N GLN A 17 9.71 -0.73 -23.83
CA GLN A 17 8.64 -1.17 -24.73
C GLN A 17 7.29 -0.55 -24.36
N ILE A 18 7.00 -0.43 -23.07
CA ILE A 18 5.77 0.20 -22.56
C ILE A 18 5.75 1.69 -22.94
N GLU A 19 6.86 2.40 -22.68
CA GLU A 19 7.00 3.81 -23.03
C GLU A 19 6.84 4.05 -24.53
N SER A 20 7.52 3.27 -25.37
CA SER A 20 7.43 3.38 -26.83
C SER A 20 6.01 3.08 -27.37
N SER A 21 5.32 2.09 -26.78
CA SER A 21 4.00 1.66 -27.28
C SER A 21 2.86 2.54 -26.80
N TYR A 22 2.97 3.11 -25.60
CA TYR A 22 1.86 3.79 -24.93
C TYR A 22 2.15 5.25 -24.55
N GLY A 23 3.40 5.70 -24.65
CA GLY A 23 3.81 7.05 -24.25
C GLY A 23 3.72 7.31 -22.76
N ILE A 24 3.83 6.25 -21.93
CA ILE A 24 3.76 6.34 -20.47
C ILE A 24 5.00 5.75 -19.82
N GLU A 25 5.44 6.38 -18.74
CA GLU A 25 6.51 5.90 -17.89
C GLU A 25 5.92 5.21 -16.64
N ALA A 26 6.63 4.18 -16.15
CA ALA A 26 6.25 3.54 -14.90
C ALA A 26 6.59 4.47 -13.72
N LEU A 27 5.72 4.51 -12.71
CA LEU A 27 6.01 5.22 -11.48
C LEU A 27 7.12 4.49 -10.70
N GLU A 28 8.08 5.25 -10.17
CA GLU A 28 9.12 4.70 -9.31
C GLU A 28 8.57 4.39 -7.92
N LEU A 29 9.04 3.28 -7.32
CA LEU A 29 8.80 3.04 -5.90
C LEU A 29 9.73 3.91 -5.06
N ASP A 30 9.22 4.43 -3.96
CA ASP A 30 10.09 5.00 -2.92
C ASP A 30 10.78 3.88 -2.15
N ALA A 31 12.08 4.03 -1.90
CA ALA A 31 12.87 3.09 -1.12
C ALA A 31 12.79 3.36 0.39
N GLY A 32 12.20 4.48 0.78
CA GLY A 32 11.96 4.89 2.16
C GLY A 32 10.51 4.66 2.59
N ARG A 33 10.35 4.42 3.90
CA ARG A 33 9.06 4.47 4.57
C ARG A 33 8.54 5.92 4.57
N PRO A 34 7.30 6.20 4.15
CA PRO A 34 6.75 7.55 4.21
C PRO A 34 6.71 8.08 5.66
N ALA A 35 6.69 9.40 5.79
CA ALA A 35 6.56 10.06 7.09
C ALA A 35 5.09 10.35 7.40
N GLN A 36 4.77 10.47 8.69
CA GLN A 36 3.48 11.04 9.09
C GLN A 36 3.38 12.48 8.56
N GLY A 37 2.22 12.85 8.03
CA GLY A 37 1.97 14.15 7.43
C GLY A 37 2.40 14.26 5.96
N THR A 38 3.03 13.24 5.36
CA THR A 38 3.29 13.22 3.92
C THR A 38 1.98 13.37 3.15
N ALA A 39 1.92 14.38 2.27
CA ALA A 39 0.82 14.57 1.35
C ALA A 39 0.85 13.47 0.28
N ILE A 40 -0.28 12.81 0.08
CA ILE A 40 -0.39 11.66 -0.80
C ILE A 40 -1.64 11.73 -1.67
N THR A 41 -1.54 11.12 -2.85
CA THR A 41 -2.66 10.90 -3.74
C THR A 41 -2.80 9.42 -4.10
N VAL A 42 -3.97 8.85 -3.85
CA VAL A 42 -4.35 7.51 -4.33
C VAL A 42 -4.88 7.64 -5.75
N ALA A 43 -4.23 7.02 -6.73
CA ALA A 43 -4.61 7.11 -8.14
C ALA A 43 -5.30 5.83 -8.63
N SER A 44 -6.64 5.79 -8.61
CA SER A 44 -7.41 4.62 -9.03
C SER A 44 -7.60 4.57 -10.54
N GLY A 45 -6.92 3.64 -11.20
CA GLY A 45 -7.11 3.35 -12.63
C GLY A 45 -8.48 2.76 -12.96
N TYR A 46 -9.02 1.90 -12.09
CA TYR A 46 -10.34 1.27 -12.28
C TYR A 46 -11.47 2.31 -12.31
N TRP A 47 -11.48 3.23 -11.34
CA TRP A 47 -12.48 4.29 -11.25
C TRP A 47 -12.12 5.55 -12.04
N LYS A 48 -10.91 5.62 -12.61
CA LYS A 48 -10.35 6.82 -13.26
C LYS A 48 -10.46 8.07 -12.38
N ARG A 49 -10.14 7.91 -11.10
CA ARG A 49 -10.32 8.93 -10.06
C ARG A 49 -9.13 8.95 -9.10
N THR A 50 -8.79 10.15 -8.66
CA THR A 50 -7.77 10.37 -7.62
C THR A 50 -8.43 10.76 -6.29
N TYR A 51 -7.74 10.43 -5.20
CA TYR A 51 -8.12 10.77 -3.82
C TYR A 51 -6.89 11.35 -3.12
N SER A 52 -6.88 12.66 -2.89
CA SER A 52 -5.74 13.35 -2.24
C SER A 52 -6.00 13.52 -0.74
N CYS A 53 -4.98 13.23 0.07
CA CYS A 53 -5.02 13.34 1.51
C CYS A 53 -3.59 13.38 2.09
N ALA A 54 -3.42 12.97 3.34
CA ALA A 54 -2.11 12.76 3.95
C ALA A 54 -2.04 11.43 4.73
N VAL A 55 -0.80 10.99 5.01
CA VAL A 55 -0.50 9.92 5.98
C VAL A 55 -0.81 10.43 7.39
N ASP A 56 -1.82 9.85 8.05
CA ASP A 56 -2.15 10.17 9.45
C ASP A 56 -1.23 9.43 10.42
N GLY A 57 -0.81 8.23 10.07
CA GLY A 57 0.05 7.40 10.89
C GLY A 57 0.14 5.99 10.36
N PHE A 58 0.43 5.04 11.26
CA PHE A 58 0.68 3.66 10.90
C PHE A 58 0.03 2.73 11.91
N ALA A 59 -0.67 1.72 11.42
CA ALA A 59 -1.21 0.65 12.24
C ALA A 59 -0.12 -0.40 12.48
N TYR A 60 0.25 -0.65 13.73
CA TYR A 60 1.23 -1.70 14.07
C TYR A 60 0.82 -3.05 13.48
N ARG A 61 -0.43 -3.45 13.74
CA ARG A 61 -1.14 -4.50 13.00
C ARG A 61 -2.48 -3.98 12.54
N LEU A 62 -2.81 -4.25 11.29
CA LEU A 62 -4.12 -4.04 10.71
C LEU A 62 -4.76 -5.40 10.51
N LYS A 63 -5.89 -5.66 11.16
CA LYS A 63 -6.59 -6.95 11.12
C LYS A 63 -7.95 -6.79 10.48
N GLU A 64 -8.21 -7.59 9.44
CA GLU A 64 -9.49 -7.64 8.72
C GLU A 64 -9.88 -9.11 8.54
N GLY A 65 -10.96 -9.54 9.21
CA GLY A 65 -11.39 -10.93 9.20
C GLY A 65 -10.28 -11.91 9.56
N ALA A 66 -9.93 -12.77 8.61
CA ALA A 66 -8.87 -13.76 8.73
C ALA A 66 -7.46 -13.22 8.45
N TRP A 67 -7.33 -11.98 7.97
CA TRP A 67 -6.07 -11.39 7.55
C TRP A 67 -5.47 -10.49 8.62
N THR A 68 -4.14 -10.41 8.63
CA THR A 68 -3.41 -9.49 9.48
C THR A 68 -2.16 -9.03 8.76
N TRP A 69 -2.04 -7.72 8.62
CA TRP A 69 -0.91 -7.04 8.01
C TRP A 69 -0.18 -6.20 9.04
N LYS A 70 1.10 -5.94 8.80
CA LYS A 70 1.96 -5.18 9.71
C LYS A 70 2.30 -3.83 9.07
N ASP A 71 2.43 -2.84 9.94
CA ASP A 71 2.90 -1.50 9.57
C ASP A 71 2.13 -0.92 8.38
N SER A 72 0.80 -1.00 8.41
CA SER A 72 -0.05 -0.46 7.33
C SER A 72 -0.16 1.06 7.47
N VAL A 73 -0.11 1.78 6.35
CA VAL A 73 -0.32 3.23 6.32
C VAL A 73 -1.78 3.52 6.68
N ARG A 74 -2.01 4.36 7.67
CA ARG A 74 -3.32 4.94 7.96
C ARG A 74 -3.43 6.30 7.28
N TYR A 75 -4.49 6.51 6.53
CA TYR A 75 -4.77 7.82 5.94
C TYR A 75 -5.49 8.75 6.92
N THR A 76 -5.37 10.05 6.66
CA THR A 76 -6.34 11.02 7.17
C THR A 76 -7.74 10.74 6.60
N SER A 77 -8.79 11.17 7.31
CA SER A 77 -10.19 10.94 6.91
C SER A 77 -10.60 11.57 5.57
N ALA A 78 -9.75 12.42 4.97
CA ALA A 78 -9.96 13.00 3.65
C ALA A 78 -9.83 11.96 2.52
N CYS A 79 -9.05 10.89 2.71
CA CYS A 79 -8.98 9.80 1.74
C CYS A 79 -10.21 8.91 1.87
N GLN A 80 -11.24 9.21 1.08
CA GLN A 80 -12.47 8.41 0.98
C GLN A 80 -12.41 7.45 -0.21
N THR A 81 -11.40 6.57 -0.21
CA THR A 81 -11.32 5.48 -1.18
C THR A 81 -12.51 4.54 -1.02
N ILE A 82 -12.90 3.86 -2.10
CA ILE A 82 -14.08 2.99 -2.16
C ILE A 82 -13.70 1.60 -2.66
N GLY A 83 -14.58 0.62 -2.48
CA GLY A 83 -14.42 -0.71 -3.09
C GLY A 83 -14.00 -0.64 -4.57
N GLY A 84 -13.04 -1.46 -4.97
CA GLY A 84 -12.43 -1.41 -6.31
C GLY A 84 -11.25 -0.44 -6.47
N THR A 85 -10.90 0.32 -5.42
CA THR A 85 -9.63 1.09 -5.39
C THR A 85 -8.45 0.25 -4.89
N SER A 86 -8.66 -0.96 -4.36
CA SER A 86 -7.59 -1.85 -3.90
C SER A 86 -6.56 -2.12 -5.01
N GLY A 87 -5.28 -2.08 -4.67
CA GLY A 87 -4.18 -2.21 -5.65
C GLY A 87 -3.76 -0.89 -6.31
N SER A 88 -4.48 0.22 -6.09
CA SER A 88 -4.11 1.52 -6.65
C SER A 88 -2.81 2.06 -6.02
N PRO A 89 -1.91 2.69 -6.79
CA PRO A 89 -0.73 3.32 -6.23
C PRO A 89 -1.10 4.50 -5.32
N VAL A 90 -0.42 4.59 -4.19
CA VAL A 90 -0.41 5.75 -3.29
C VAL A 90 0.88 6.53 -3.57
N ILE A 91 0.73 7.74 -4.07
CA ILE A 91 1.82 8.55 -4.60
C ILE A 91 2.11 9.67 -3.60
N ASP A 92 3.38 9.86 -3.24
CA ASP A 92 3.83 11.06 -2.51
C ASP A 92 3.78 12.26 -3.46
N ASP A 93 3.01 13.28 -3.08
CA ASP A 93 2.77 14.45 -3.94
C ASP A 93 4.03 15.29 -4.18
N ALA A 94 5.01 15.24 -3.27
CA ALA A 94 6.25 16.01 -3.38
C ALA A 94 7.28 15.33 -4.30
N THR A 95 7.34 14.00 -4.29
CA THR A 95 8.35 13.24 -5.05
C THR A 95 7.81 12.60 -6.32
N GLY A 96 6.49 12.40 -6.42
CA GLY A 96 5.85 11.64 -7.49
C GLY A 96 6.08 10.11 -7.40
N LYS A 97 6.69 9.62 -6.31
CA LYS A 97 7.00 8.19 -6.13
C LYS A 97 5.89 7.46 -5.41
N VAL A 98 5.79 6.15 -5.65
CA VAL A 98 4.83 5.27 -5.00
C VAL A 98 5.37 4.84 -3.64
N VAL A 99 4.66 5.23 -2.57
CA VAL A 99 5.01 4.93 -1.18
C VAL A 99 4.22 3.78 -0.57
N ALA A 100 3.06 3.47 -1.16
CA ALA A 100 2.20 2.38 -0.73
C ALA A 100 1.24 1.92 -1.84
N VAL A 101 0.52 0.82 -1.59
CA VAL A 101 -0.57 0.30 -2.41
C VAL A 101 -1.85 0.36 -1.58
N ASN A 102 -2.90 0.95 -2.15
CA ASN A 102 -4.19 1.09 -1.47
C ASN A 102 -4.78 -0.29 -1.12
N ASN A 103 -5.24 -0.45 0.11
CA ASN A 103 -5.55 -1.75 0.69
C ASN A 103 -7.04 -1.91 1.01
N THR A 104 -7.47 -1.45 2.19
CA THR A 104 -8.83 -1.59 2.73
C THR A 104 -9.24 -0.33 3.52
N GLY A 105 -10.46 -0.30 4.06
CA GLY A 105 -10.95 0.72 4.99
C GLY A 105 -12.08 0.19 5.86
N ASN A 106 -12.33 0.83 7.00
CA ASN A 106 -13.39 0.43 7.91
C ASN A 106 -14.72 1.08 7.53
N GLU A 107 -15.63 0.31 6.94
CA GLU A 107 -16.84 0.85 6.32
C GLU A 107 -18.00 1.08 7.30
N ASP A 108 -18.19 0.19 8.27
CA ASP A 108 -19.39 0.10 9.12
C ASP A 108 -19.10 0.23 10.62
N GLY A 109 -17.87 0.55 11.02
CA GLY A 109 -17.49 0.63 12.43
C GLY A 109 -17.44 -0.73 13.13
N GLN A 110 -17.38 -1.84 12.39
CA GLN A 110 -17.27 -3.17 12.98
C GLN A 110 -15.82 -3.47 13.38
N GLU A 111 -15.68 -4.39 14.34
CA GLU A 111 -14.39 -4.78 14.88
C GLU A 111 -13.80 -5.96 14.10
N CYS A 112 -12.79 -5.66 13.28
CA CYS A 112 -11.95 -6.65 12.59
C CYS A 112 -12.75 -7.66 11.73
N THR A 113 -13.90 -7.27 11.17
CA THR A 113 -14.66 -8.09 10.20
C THR A 113 -14.22 -7.75 8.77
N ASP A 114 -14.70 -8.51 7.78
CA ASP A 114 -14.42 -8.20 6.38
C ASP A 114 -14.96 -6.80 6.01
N ASN A 115 -14.17 -6.02 5.26
CA ASN A 115 -14.41 -4.59 4.97
C ASN A 115 -14.42 -3.66 6.21
N ASN A 116 -13.94 -4.16 7.35
CA ASN A 116 -13.97 -3.48 8.63
C ASN A 116 -12.68 -3.74 9.42
N PRO A 117 -11.51 -3.35 8.87
CA PRO A 117 -10.24 -3.52 9.56
C PRO A 117 -10.20 -2.78 10.89
N CYS A 118 -9.52 -3.37 11.86
CA CYS A 118 -9.21 -2.76 13.15
C CYS A 118 -7.69 -2.64 13.31
N GLU A 119 -7.24 -1.67 14.08
CA GLU A 119 -5.84 -1.57 14.50
C GLU A 119 -5.64 -2.39 15.77
N VAL A 120 -4.60 -3.22 15.81
CA VAL A 120 -4.17 -3.93 17.02
C VAL A 120 -2.77 -3.45 17.38
N ASP A 121 -2.62 -2.87 18.57
CA ASP A 121 -1.33 -2.35 19.03
C ASP A 121 -0.39 -3.45 19.55
N GLU A 122 0.81 -3.07 20.00
CA GLU A 122 1.82 -4.00 20.52
C GLU A 122 1.37 -4.74 21.80
N ASN A 123 0.44 -4.16 22.56
CA ASN A 123 -0.15 -4.74 23.77
C ASN A 123 -1.41 -5.57 23.49
N GLY A 124 -1.86 -5.61 22.23
CA GLY A 124 -3.09 -6.27 21.83
C GLY A 124 -4.36 -5.44 22.02
N ALA A 125 -4.24 -4.14 22.31
CA ALA A 125 -5.40 -3.25 22.38
C ALA A 125 -5.94 -3.02 20.97
N VAL A 126 -7.27 -3.17 20.82
CA VAL A 126 -7.97 -3.02 19.55
C VAL A 126 -8.54 -1.61 19.45
N THR A 127 -8.32 -0.95 18.32
CA THR A 127 -8.92 0.34 17.97
C THR A 127 -9.68 0.22 16.66
N VAL A 128 -10.97 0.53 16.69
CA VAL A 128 -11.82 0.64 15.51
C VAL A 128 -11.87 2.10 15.06
N ARG A 129 -11.71 2.33 13.76
CA ARG A 129 -11.72 3.67 13.17
C ARG A 129 -12.66 3.71 11.96
N GLU A 130 -13.95 3.83 12.25
CA GLU A 130 -14.98 3.96 11.21
C GLU A 130 -14.63 5.08 10.21
N GLY A 131 -14.77 4.77 8.92
CA GLY A 131 -14.50 5.69 7.81
C GLY A 131 -13.02 5.93 7.49
N ILE A 132 -12.08 5.27 8.19
CA ILE A 132 -10.65 5.40 7.91
C ILE A 132 -10.18 4.30 6.97
N ASN A 133 -9.40 4.72 5.97
CA ASN A 133 -8.83 3.89 4.92
C ASN A 133 -7.31 3.71 5.11
N TYR A 134 -6.78 2.63 4.54
CA TYR A 134 -5.43 2.15 4.75
C TYR A 134 -4.74 1.73 3.46
N ALA A 135 -3.41 1.69 3.52
CA ALA A 135 -2.55 1.19 2.46
C ALA A 135 -1.49 0.24 3.03
N GLN A 136 -0.92 -0.59 2.16
CA GLN A 136 0.27 -1.36 2.48
C GLN A 136 1.52 -0.75 1.86
N GLN A 137 2.57 -0.61 2.66
CA GLN A 137 3.81 0.05 2.24
C GLN A 137 4.60 -0.73 1.19
N THR A 138 5.25 0.00 0.27
CA THR A 138 6.04 -0.59 -0.83
C THR A 138 7.54 -0.62 -0.60
N TYR A 139 8.08 0.17 0.34
CA TYR A 139 9.53 0.31 0.52
C TYR A 139 10.25 -1.01 0.80
N GLY A 140 9.58 -1.96 1.47
CA GLY A 140 10.12 -3.30 1.75
C GLY A 140 10.35 -4.17 0.50
N ILE A 141 9.80 -3.78 -0.65
CA ILE A 141 9.97 -4.47 -1.94
C ILE A 141 11.31 -4.11 -2.58
N VAL A 142 11.75 -2.85 -2.46
CA VAL A 142 12.94 -2.33 -3.17
C VAL A 142 14.20 -3.16 -2.87
N PRO A 143 14.51 -3.54 -1.62
CA PRO A 143 15.67 -4.38 -1.30
C PRO A 143 15.60 -5.81 -1.85
N CYS A 144 14.42 -6.26 -2.31
CA CYS A 144 14.21 -7.59 -2.88
C CYS A 144 14.44 -7.63 -4.39
N ILE A 145 14.74 -6.49 -5.04
CA ILE A 145 14.94 -6.42 -6.50
C ILE A 145 16.41 -6.63 -6.83
N GLY A 146 16.71 -7.77 -7.45
CA GLY A 146 18.03 -8.13 -7.93
C GLY A 146 18.30 -7.72 -9.38
N SER A 147 19.41 -8.22 -9.91
CA SER A 147 19.82 -8.03 -11.30
C SER A 147 18.72 -8.41 -12.29
N GLY A 148 18.47 -7.56 -13.29
CA GLY A 148 17.45 -7.83 -14.31
C GLY A 148 16.01 -7.56 -13.87
N ASN A 149 15.80 -6.81 -12.79
CA ASN A 149 14.47 -6.52 -12.20
C ASN A 149 13.76 -7.79 -11.71
N GLU A 150 14.54 -8.73 -11.17
CA GLU A 150 14.03 -9.99 -10.64
C GLU A 150 13.82 -9.90 -9.13
N ILE A 151 12.70 -10.42 -8.63
CA ILE A 151 12.49 -10.54 -7.19
C ILE A 151 13.32 -11.71 -6.67
N ASP A 152 14.19 -11.43 -5.72
CA ASP A 152 14.99 -12.38 -4.97
C ASP A 152 14.78 -12.13 -3.47
N LEU A 153 14.07 -13.07 -2.82
CA LEU A 153 13.70 -12.98 -1.41
C LEU A 153 14.85 -13.33 -0.46
N ASP A 154 16.00 -13.78 -0.99
CA ASP A 154 17.20 -14.11 -0.21
C ASP A 154 18.21 -12.96 -0.17
N LEU A 155 17.95 -11.85 -0.88
CA LEU A 155 18.81 -10.67 -0.85
C LEU A 155 18.89 -10.04 0.54
N ALA A 156 20.09 -9.55 0.87
CA ALA A 156 20.33 -8.84 2.12
C ALA A 156 19.42 -7.60 2.21
N GLY A 157 18.62 -7.53 3.28
CA GLY A 157 17.67 -6.43 3.51
C GLY A 157 16.28 -6.66 2.90
N CYS A 158 16.06 -7.72 2.11
CA CYS A 158 14.71 -8.09 1.71
C CYS A 158 13.91 -8.55 2.92
N ALA A 159 12.80 -7.84 3.20
CA ALA A 159 11.94 -8.10 4.36
C ALA A 159 10.56 -8.63 3.96
N LEU A 160 10.35 -8.97 2.68
CA LEU A 160 9.10 -9.55 2.22
C LEU A 160 8.91 -10.97 2.79
N PRO A 161 7.67 -11.37 3.11
CA PRO A 161 7.36 -12.74 3.54
C PRO A 161 7.76 -13.77 2.48
N LYS A 162 8.26 -14.92 2.93
CA LYS A 162 8.58 -16.06 2.07
C LYS A 162 7.39 -17.03 2.02
N PRO A 163 7.08 -17.62 0.85
CA PRO A 163 6.03 -18.63 0.71
C PRO A 163 6.40 -19.96 1.39
#